data_AF-A0A351Y7G5-F1
#
_entry.id   AF-A0A351Y7G5-F1
#
_cell.length_a   1.000
_cell.length_b   1.000
_cell.length_c   1.000
_cell.angle_alpha   90.00
_cell.angle_beta   90.00
_cell.angle_gamma   90.00
#
_symmetry.space_group_name_H-M   'P 1'
#
loop_
_entity.id
_entity.type
_entity.pdbx_description
1 polymer ?
#
loop_
_entity_poly.entity_id
_entity_poly.type
_entity_poly.pdbx_seq_one_letter_code
_entity_poly.pdbx_strand_id
1 'polypeptide(L)'
;MGEILYAHLQPVMRKFVKSIKGKLSILNLENPLKITDLVNFKIVDNAVKSFFATSQLSQFLDQINPLSEIEHKRRITALGP
;
A
#
# COMPACT_ATOMS: atom_id res chain seq x y z
N MET A 1 -1.99 -6.40 11.42
CA MET A 1 -1.77 -5.20 10.58
C MET A 1 -0.68 -5.40 9.53
N GLY A 2 0.57 -5.70 9.90
CA GLY A 2 1.67 -5.84 8.92
C GLY A 2 1.42 -6.88 7.83
N GLU A 3 0.87 -8.04 8.19
CA GLU A 3 0.53 -9.11 7.23
C GLU A 3 -0.59 -8.71 6.26
N ILE A 4 -1.64 -8.04 6.76
CA ILE A 4 -2.78 -7.59 5.94
C ILE A 4 -2.35 -6.45 5.01
N LEU A 5 -1.49 -5.55 5.50
CA LEU A 5 -0.85 -4.53 4.67
C LEU A 5 0.01 -5.16 3.57
N TYR A 6 0.80 -6.18 3.91
CA TYR A 6 1.58 -6.93 2.94
C TYR A 6 0.70 -7.59 1.89
N ALA A 7 -0.38 -8.26 2.30
CA ALA A 7 -1.35 -8.89 1.40
C ALA A 7 -2.00 -7.87 0.46
N HIS A 8 -2.31 -6.67 0.93
CA HIS A 8 -2.86 -5.58 0.11
C HIS A 8 -1.83 -4.98 -0.87
N LEU A 9 -0.58 -4.81 -0.44
CA LEU A 9 0.49 -4.23 -1.26
C LEU A 9 1.07 -5.20 -2.29
N GLN A 10 1.12 -6.49 -1.98
CA GLN A 10 1.72 -7.51 -2.86
C GLN A 10 1.17 -7.50 -4.30
N PRO A 11 -0.15 -7.52 -4.55
CA PRO A 11 -0.69 -7.46 -5.92
C PRO A 11 -0.40 -6.12 -6.61
N VAL A 12 -0.34 -5.01 -5.86
CA VAL A 12 0.00 -3.68 -6.38
C VAL A 12 1.46 -3.63 -6.84
N MET A 13 2.37 -4.18 -6.03
CA MET A 13 3.80 -4.26 -6.38
C MET A 13 4.02 -5.14 -7.63
N ARG A 14 3.26 -6.23 -7.79
CA ARG A 14 3.31 -7.04 -9.03
C ARG A 14 2.88 -6.22 -10.25
N LYS A 15 1.82 -5.41 -10.14
CA LYS A 15 1.37 -4.51 -11.22
C LYS A 15 2.42 -3.44 -11.54
N PHE A 16 3.06 -2.87 -10.51
CA PHE A 16 4.11 -1.88 -10.66
C PHE A 16 5.32 -2.44 -11.43
N VAL A 17 5.81 -3.64 -11.07
CA VAL A 17 6.90 -4.32 -11.79
C VAL A 17 6.50 -4.62 -13.24
N LYS A 18 5.27 -5.07 -13.48
CA LYS A 18 4.76 -5.31 -14.85
C LYS A 18 4.73 -4.02 -15.68
N SER A 19 4.33 -2.90 -15.09
CA SER A 19 4.31 -1.59 -15.76
C SER A 19 5.71 -1.13 -16.16
N ILE A 20 6.70 -1.28 -15.28
CA ILE A 20 8.10 -0.94 -15.58
C ILE A 20 8.65 -1.83 -16.70
N LYS A 21 8.45 -3.14 -16.62
CA LYS A 21 8.88 -4.08 -17.67
C LYS A 21 8.23 -3.80 -19.02
N GLY A 22 6.93 -3.45 -19.01
CA GLY A 22 6.20 -3.05 -20.21
C GLY A 22 6.80 -1.80 -20.87
N LYS A 23 7.07 -0.76 -20.08
CA LYS A 23 7.73 0.46 -20.59
C LYS A 23 9.12 0.18 -21.14
N LEU A 24 9.93 -0.62 -20.43
CA LEU A 24 11.28 -0.98 -20.87
C LEU A 24 11.29 -1.72 -22.22
N SER A 25 10.25 -2.52 -22.50
CA SER A 25 10.14 -3.29 -23.76
C SER A 25 9.81 -2.41 -24.98
N ILE A 26 9.28 -1.20 -24.76
CA ILE A 26 8.83 -0.29 -25.82
C ILE A 26 9.88 0.79 -26.11
N LEU A 27 10.78 1.05 -25.15
CA LEU A 27 11.77 2.11 -25.25
C LEU A 27 12.96 1.65 -26.09
N ASN A 28 13.19 2.33 -27.21
CA ASN A 28 14.41 2.18 -28.01
C ASN A 28 15.60 2.78 -27.25
N LEU A 29 16.68 2.01 -27.11
CA LEU A 29 17.89 2.32 -26.33
C LEU A 29 18.75 3.48 -26.87
N GLU A 30 18.26 4.23 -27.86
CA GLU A 30 19.05 5.27 -28.55
C GLU A 30 19.28 6.53 -27.70
N ASN A 31 18.46 6.77 -26.67
CA ASN A 31 18.60 7.91 -25.76
C ASN A 31 18.84 7.46 -24.30
N PRO A 32 19.58 8.24 -23.50
CA PRO A 32 19.82 7.93 -22.09
C PRO A 32 18.50 7.91 -21.31
N LEU A 33 18.13 6.72 -20.85
CA LEU A 33 16.91 6.47 -20.08
C LEU A 33 17.00 7.13 -18.70
N LYS A 34 16.03 8.00 -18.37
CA LYS A 34 15.85 8.50 -17.01
C LYS A 34 14.92 7.58 -16.21
N ILE A 35 15.29 7.29 -14.97
CA ILE A 35 14.51 6.44 -14.04
C ILE A 35 13.11 7.02 -13.79
N THR A 36 12.98 8.34 -13.84
CA THR A 36 11.71 9.07 -13.67
C THR A 36 10.67 8.72 -14.73
N ASP A 37 11.09 8.33 -15.93
CA ASP A 37 10.18 8.07 -17.06
C ASP A 37 9.65 6.62 -16.99
N LEU A 38 10.45 5.74 -16.42
CA LEU A 38 10.13 4.33 -16.20
C LEU A 38 9.17 4.15 -15.02
N VAL A 39 9.37 4.90 -13.93
CA VAL A 39 8.69 4.63 -12.66
C VAL A 39 7.47 5.53 -12.45
N ASN A 40 6.30 4.93 -12.20
CA ASN A 40 5.10 5.65 -11.77
C ASN A 40 4.79 5.38 -10.27
N PHE A 41 5.28 6.26 -9.40
CA PHE A 41 5.11 6.14 -7.95
C PHE A 41 3.67 6.32 -7.47
N LYS A 42 2.78 6.96 -8.26
CA LYS A 42 1.39 7.22 -7.86
C LYS A 42 0.61 5.93 -7.58
N ILE A 43 0.98 4.82 -8.21
CA ILE A 43 0.33 3.53 -8.03
C ILE A 43 0.55 3.00 -6.60
N VAL A 44 1.76 3.16 -6.07
CA VAL A 44 2.10 2.70 -4.72
C VAL A 44 1.54 3.65 -3.67
N ASP A 45 1.68 4.97 -3.90
CA ASP A 45 1.13 5.99 -3.00
C ASP A 45 -0.39 5.85 -2.82
N ASN A 46 -1.13 5.67 -3.93
CA ASN A 46 -2.58 5.47 -3.88
C ASN A 46 -2.97 4.18 -3.16
N ALA A 47 -2.19 3.10 -3.31
CA ALA A 47 -2.46 1.83 -2.64
C ALA A 47 -2.26 1.90 -1.12
N VAL A 48 -1.23 2.63 -0.67
CA VAL A 48 -1.01 2.89 0.76
C VAL A 48 -2.15 3.76 1.31
N LYS A 49 -2.51 4.83 0.60
CA LYS A 49 -3.63 5.69 1.01
C LYS A 49 -4.96 4.94 1.05
N SER A 50 -5.26 4.12 0.04
CA SER A 50 -6.50 3.33 0.02
C SER A 50 -6.54 2.34 1.16
N PHE A 51 -5.42 1.67 1.48
CA PHE A 51 -5.36 0.74 2.59
C PHE A 51 -5.79 1.39 3.90
N PHE A 52 -5.21 2.54 4.25
CA PHE A 52 -5.53 3.22 5.51
C PHE A 52 -6.90 3.92 5.50
N ALA A 53 -7.41 4.29 4.33
CA ALA A 53 -8.71 4.95 4.19
C ALA A 53 -9.90 3.97 4.22
N THR A 54 -9.77 2.75 3.71
CA THR A 54 -10.90 1.82 3.54
C THR A 54 -10.76 0.50 4.30
N SER A 55 -9.60 0.19 4.87
CA SER A 55 -9.44 -1.02 5.67
C SER A 55 -10.37 -0.97 6.90
N GLN A 56 -11.21 -1.99 7.05
CA GLN A 56 -12.10 -2.15 8.22
C GLN A 56 -11.33 -2.25 9.55
N LEU A 57 -10.03 -2.51 9.48
CA LEU A 57 -9.13 -2.57 10.63
C LEU A 57 -8.48 -1.20 10.93
N SER A 58 -8.56 -0.24 10.02
CA SER A 58 -8.13 1.15 10.23
C SER A 58 -9.22 1.93 10.97
N GLN A 59 -9.38 1.61 12.25
CA GLN A 59 -10.43 2.19 13.11
C GLN A 59 -9.95 3.51 13.74
N PHE A 60 -10.89 4.42 13.98
CA PHE A 60 -10.61 5.61 14.78
C PHE A 60 -10.25 5.20 16.19
N LEU A 61 -9.08 5.64 16.68
CA LEU A 61 -8.59 5.31 18.01
C LEU A 61 -9.56 5.84 19.08
N ASP A 62 -9.83 5.02 20.08
CA ASP A 62 -10.65 5.38 21.23
C ASP A 62 -9.77 6.07 22.28
N GLN A 63 -10.05 7.34 22.55
CA GLN A 63 -9.23 8.22 23.39
C GLN A 63 -9.99 8.72 24.63
N ILE A 64 -11.02 7.99 25.09
CA ILE A 64 -11.77 8.39 26.30
C ILE A 64 -10.86 8.44 27.53
N ASN A 65 -9.92 7.50 27.66
CA ASN A 65 -8.92 7.49 28.73
C ASN A 65 -7.70 6.61 28.33
N PRO A 66 -6.56 6.69 29.05
CA PRO A 66 -5.35 5.92 28.71
C PRO A 66 -5.54 4.39 28.73
N LEU A 67 -6.50 3.87 29.50
CA LEU A 67 -6.79 2.44 29.56
C LEU A 67 -7.57 1.98 28.32
N SER A 68 -8.58 2.75 27.89
CA SER A 68 -9.32 2.55 26.64
C SER A 68 -8.40 2.57 25.43
N GLU A 69 -7.39 3.45 25.41
CA GLU A 69 -6.41 3.50 24.32
C GLU A 69 -5.58 2.20 24.23
N ILE A 70 -5.14 1.67 25.37
CA ILE A 70 -4.37 0.42 25.44
C ILE A 70 -5.25 -0.77 25.06
N GLU A 71 -6.48 -0.82 25.56
CA GLU A 71 -7.44 -1.89 25.25
C GLU A 71 -7.77 -1.92 23.75
N HIS A 72 -8.03 -0.76 23.14
CA HIS A 72 -8.28 -0.66 21.70
C HIS A 72 -7.09 -1.16 20.88
N LYS A 73 -5.86 -0.72 21.19
CA LYS A 73 -4.66 -1.17 20.46
C LYS A 73 -4.38 -2.68 20.61
N ARG A 74 -4.81 -3.29 21.70
CA ARG A 74 -4.65 -4.74 21.98
C ARG A 74 -5.83 -5.59 21.52
N ARG A 75 -6.93 -4.98 21.07
CA ARG A 75 -8.14 -5.67 20.63
C ARG A 75 -7.84 -6.53 19.40
N ILE A 76 -8.16 -7.82 19.49
CA ILE A 76 -8.10 -8.77 18.38
C ILE A 76 -9.52 -8.92 17.84
N THR A 77 -9.72 -8.69 16.56
CA THR A 77 -11.02 -8.81 15.90
C THR A 77 -11.01 -9.95 14.90
N ALA A 78 -12.03 -10.81 14.93
CA ALA A 78 -12.27 -11.82 13.88
C ALA A 78 -12.94 -11.23 12.62
N LEU A 79 -13.30 -9.94 12.67
CA LEU A 79 -13.87 -9.18 11.55
C LEU A 79 -12.74 -8.67 10.65
N GLY A 80 -12.64 -9.26 9.47
CA GLY A 80 -11.76 -8.88 8.37
C GLY A 80 -12.06 -9.74 7.13
N PRO A 81 -11.76 -9.26 5.92
CA PRO A 81 -11.94 -10.01 4.67
C PRO A 81 -10.97 -11.19 4.52
#